data_AF-G9K3A8-F1
#
_entry.id   AF-G9K3A8-F1
#
_cell.length_a   1.000
_cell.length_b   1.000
_cell.length_c   1.000
_cell.angle_alpha   90.00
_cell.angle_beta   90.00
_cell.angle_gamma   90.00
#
_symmetry.space_group_name_H-M   'P 1'
#
loop_
_entity.id
_entity.type
_entity.pdbx_description
1 polymer ?
#
loop_
_entity_poly.entity_id
_entity_poly.type
_entity_poly.pdbx_seq_one_letter_code
_entity_poly.pdbx_strand_id
1 'polypeptide(L)'
;TTTRDFTQLNELQCRFPRRLVVLGFPCNQFGHQENCQNEEILNSLKYVRPGGGFQPTFTLVQKCEVNGQNEHPVFAYLKDKLPYPYDDPFTLMTDPKFIIWSPVRRSDVAWNFEKFLIGPEGEPFRRYSRTFPTINIEPDIKRLLKVA
;
A
#
# COMPACT_ATOMS: atom_id res chain seq x y z
N THR A 1 3.11 -8.20 -9.36
CA THR A 1 2.60 -7.54 -8.16
C THR A 1 1.43 -6.64 -8.48
N THR A 2 1.57 -5.60 -9.33
CA THR A 2 0.48 -4.67 -9.70
C THR A 2 -0.84 -5.36 -10.03
N THR A 3 -0.88 -6.28 -11.01
CA THR A 3 -2.12 -6.98 -11.38
C THR A 3 -2.75 -7.71 -10.20
N ARG A 4 -1.96 -8.45 -9.42
CA ARG A 4 -2.44 -9.21 -8.25
C ARG A 4 -3.02 -8.29 -7.19
N ASP A 5 -2.26 -7.28 -6.77
CA ASP A 5 -2.68 -6.46 -5.63
C ASP A 5 -3.84 -5.54 -6.01
N PHE A 6 -3.86 -4.92 -7.19
CA PHE A 6 -5.01 -4.11 -7.62
C PHE A 6 -6.30 -4.92 -7.77
N THR A 7 -6.25 -6.15 -8.30
CA THR A 7 -7.45 -7.00 -8.39
C THR A 7 -7.95 -7.42 -7.01
N GLN A 8 -7.05 -7.81 -6.11
CA GLN A 8 -7.41 -8.20 -4.74
C GLN A 8 -7.92 -7.02 -3.90
N LEU A 9 -7.38 -5.81 -4.11
CA LEU A 9 -7.89 -4.59 -3.46
C LEU A 9 -9.31 -4.26 -3.93
N ASN A 10 -9.58 -4.36 -5.25
CA ASN A 10 -10.95 -4.22 -5.77
C ASN A 10 -11.89 -5.26 -5.16
N GLU A 11 -11.44 -6.52 -5.06
CA GLU A 11 -12.21 -7.62 -4.49
C GLU A 11 -12.58 -7.35 -3.03
N LEU A 12 -11.62 -6.95 -2.19
CA LEU A 12 -11.86 -6.61 -0.79
C LEU A 12 -12.80 -5.41 -0.64
N GLN A 13 -12.59 -4.34 -1.42
CA GLN A 13 -13.45 -3.16 -1.42
C GLN A 13 -14.91 -3.51 -1.79
N CYS A 14 -15.10 -4.41 -2.76
CA CYS A 14 -16.41 -4.90 -3.18
C CYS A 14 -17.05 -5.86 -2.16
N ARG A 15 -16.26 -6.69 -1.48
CA ARG A 15 -16.75 -7.66 -0.48
C ARG A 15 -17.25 -7.00 0.81
N PHE A 16 -16.66 -5.86 1.19
CA PHE A 16 -17.02 -5.12 2.40
C PHE A 16 -17.53 -3.70 2.09
N PRO A 17 -18.60 -3.54 1.31
CA PRO A 17 -19.08 -2.23 0.87
C PRO A 17 -19.50 -1.40 2.09
N ARG A 18 -19.05 -0.13 2.15
CA ARG A 18 -19.28 0.82 3.26
C ARG A 18 -18.72 0.39 4.62
N ARG A 19 -17.99 -0.72 4.69
CA ARG A 19 -17.37 -1.22 5.93
C ARG A 19 -15.85 -1.24 5.84
N LEU A 20 -15.31 -1.40 4.64
CA LEU A 20 -13.91 -1.21 4.32
C LEU A 20 -13.76 -0.03 3.38
N VAL A 21 -12.74 0.80 3.61
CA VAL A 21 -12.29 1.83 2.68
C VAL A 21 -10.84 1.51 2.34
N VAL A 22 -10.59 1.28 1.06
CA VAL A 22 -9.24 1.11 0.52
C VAL A 22 -8.75 2.47 0.00
N LEU A 23 -7.53 2.83 0.38
CA LEU A 23 -6.83 4.02 -0.12
C LEU A 23 -5.51 3.58 -0.76
N GLY A 24 -5.31 3.94 -2.02
CA GLY A 24 -4.04 3.74 -2.71
C GLY A 24 -3.24 5.03 -2.77
N PHE A 25 -1.96 4.95 -2.39
CA PHE A 25 -0.99 6.04 -2.42
C PHE A 25 0.07 5.74 -3.48
N PRO A 26 -0.06 6.27 -4.70
CA PRO A 26 0.98 6.11 -5.72
C PRO A 26 2.31 6.69 -5.22
N CYS A 27 3.41 5.97 -5.46
CA CYS A 27 4.74 6.37 -5.00
C CYS A 27 5.79 5.89 -6.00
N ASN A 28 6.78 6.74 -6.31
CA ASN A 28 7.82 6.42 -7.30
C ASN A 28 9.20 6.09 -6.70
N GLN A 29 9.29 5.93 -5.37
CA GLN A 29 10.56 5.69 -4.66
C GLN A 29 11.13 4.28 -4.90
N PHE A 30 10.30 3.34 -5.32
CA PHE A 30 10.65 1.91 -5.38
C PHE A 30 10.91 1.47 -6.83
N GLY A 31 12.17 1.54 -7.25
CA GLY A 31 12.60 1.13 -8.60
C GLY A 31 11.92 1.90 -9.73
N HIS A 32 11.47 3.13 -9.45
CA HIS A 32 10.77 4.00 -10.39
C HIS A 32 9.58 3.33 -11.12
N GLN A 33 8.78 2.56 -10.37
CA GLN A 33 7.67 1.80 -10.94
C GLN A 33 6.38 2.62 -11.17
N GLU A 34 6.35 3.89 -10.77
CA GLU A 34 5.22 4.83 -10.91
C GLU A 34 5.69 6.15 -11.56
N ASN A 35 6.28 6.03 -12.76
CA ASN A 35 6.79 7.18 -13.53
C ASN A 35 5.68 8.08 -14.10
N CYS A 36 4.44 7.56 -14.18
CA CYS A 36 3.28 8.32 -14.64
C CYS A 36 3.02 9.56 -13.77
N GLN A 37 2.55 10.64 -14.39
CA GLN A 37 1.96 11.78 -13.68
C GLN A 37 0.59 11.41 -13.12
N ASN A 38 0.07 12.20 -12.19
CA ASN A 38 -1.20 11.91 -11.50
C ASN A 38 -2.35 11.65 -12.49
N GLU A 39 -2.39 12.40 -13.59
CA GLU A 39 -3.41 12.35 -14.64
C GLU A 39 -3.28 11.09 -15.51
N GLU A 40 -2.10 10.46 -15.53
CA GLU A 40 -1.77 9.32 -16.38
C GLU A 40 -1.95 7.97 -15.67
N ILE A 41 -1.92 7.94 -14.33
CA ILE A 41 -1.96 6.71 -13.53
C ILE A 41 -3.19 5.87 -13.87
N LEU A 42 -4.38 6.49 -13.94
CA LEU A 42 -5.62 5.77 -14.27
C LEU A 42 -5.60 5.20 -15.70
N ASN A 43 -4.99 5.90 -16.65
CA ASN A 43 -4.83 5.40 -18.01
C ASN A 43 -3.86 4.21 -18.04
N SER A 44 -2.77 4.28 -17.30
CA SER A 44 -1.81 3.18 -17.17
C SER A 44 -2.48 1.92 -16.60
N LEU A 45 -3.27 2.05 -15.54
CA LEU A 45 -4.02 0.94 -14.95
C LEU A 45 -5.06 0.36 -15.94
N LYS A 46 -5.76 1.21 -16.69
CA LYS A 46 -6.83 0.81 -17.60
C LYS A 46 -6.34 0.15 -18.88
N TYR A 47 -5.25 0.66 -19.45
CA TYR A 47 -4.80 0.29 -20.80
C TYR A 47 -3.48 -0.48 -20.84
N VAL A 48 -2.64 -0.41 -19.80
CA VAL A 48 -1.30 -1.01 -19.80
C VAL A 48 -1.21 -2.16 -18.80
N ARG A 49 -1.31 -1.87 -17.50
CA ARG A 49 -1.22 -2.89 -16.45
C ARG A 49 -1.95 -2.41 -15.18
N PRO A 50 -3.04 -3.06 -14.73
CA PRO A 50 -3.53 -4.37 -15.18
C PRO A 50 -4.01 -4.47 -16.63
N GLY A 51 -4.43 -3.35 -17.23
CA GLY A 51 -4.92 -3.33 -18.62
C GLY A 51 -6.35 -3.89 -18.73
N GLY A 52 -6.80 -4.16 -19.96
CA GLY A 52 -8.08 -4.81 -20.21
C GLY A 52 -9.31 -4.03 -19.75
N GLY A 53 -9.21 -2.69 -19.61
CA GLY A 53 -10.29 -1.86 -19.12
C GLY A 53 -10.41 -1.81 -17.59
N PHE A 54 -9.42 -2.34 -16.86
CA PHE A 54 -9.39 -2.32 -15.40
C PHE A 54 -9.59 -0.91 -14.83
N GLN A 55 -10.41 -0.79 -13.79
CA GLN A 55 -10.61 0.44 -13.05
C GLN A 55 -10.59 0.13 -11.55
N PRO A 56 -9.82 0.88 -10.74
CA PRO A 56 -9.86 0.72 -9.30
C PRO A 56 -11.25 1.10 -8.77
N THR A 57 -11.82 0.29 -7.89
CA THR A 57 -13.10 0.57 -7.21
C THR A 57 -12.91 1.36 -5.91
N PHE A 58 -11.69 1.81 -5.67
CA PHE A 58 -11.23 2.47 -4.46
C PHE A 58 -10.48 3.76 -4.79
N THR A 59 -10.29 4.61 -3.80
CA THR A 59 -9.67 5.93 -3.99
C THR A 59 -8.17 5.82 -4.18
N LEU A 60 -7.66 6.42 -5.26
CA LEU A 60 -6.26 6.75 -5.41
C LEU A 60 -6.06 8.23 -5.07
N VAL A 61 -5.11 8.52 -4.18
CA VAL A 61 -4.71 9.89 -3.88
C VAL A 61 -3.62 10.36 -4.84
N GLN A 62 -3.21 11.63 -4.72
CA GLN A 62 -2.06 12.14 -5.46
C GLN A 62 -0.77 11.40 -5.07
N LYS A 63 0.12 11.27 -6.05
CA LYS A 63 1.44 10.69 -5.88
C LYS A 63 2.21 11.42 -4.79
N CYS A 64 2.83 10.67 -3.88
CA CYS A 64 3.59 11.22 -2.77
C CYS A 64 4.81 10.34 -2.44
N GLU A 65 5.69 10.85 -1.59
CA GLU A 65 6.77 10.09 -0.98
C GLU A 65 6.30 9.43 0.32
N VAL A 66 6.78 8.22 0.58
CA VAL A 66 6.42 7.45 1.80
C VAL A 66 7.62 7.25 2.74
N ASN A 67 8.82 7.55 2.24
CA ASN A 67 10.08 7.51 2.98
C ASN A 67 10.89 8.80 2.77
N GLY A 68 11.88 9.02 3.64
CA GLY A 68 12.79 10.15 3.54
C GLY A 68 12.24 11.46 4.11
N GLN A 69 12.94 12.55 3.82
CA GLN A 69 12.69 13.85 4.43
C GLN A 69 11.33 14.46 4.02
N ASN A 70 10.86 14.16 2.82
CA ASN A 70 9.59 14.67 2.28
C ASN A 70 8.45 13.63 2.37
N GLU A 71 8.61 12.61 3.22
CA GLU A 71 7.56 11.60 3.41
C GLU A 71 6.24 12.23 3.82
N HIS A 72 5.15 11.73 3.25
CA HIS A 72 3.82 12.22 3.58
C HIS A 72 3.52 11.95 5.08
N PRO A 73 2.92 12.91 5.83
CA PRO A 73 2.74 12.78 7.27
C PRO A 73 2.00 11.52 7.73
N VAL A 74 1.05 11.04 6.91
CA VAL A 74 0.34 9.76 7.17
C VAL A 74 1.31 8.57 7.23
N PHE A 75 2.30 8.50 6.34
CA PHE A 75 3.30 7.43 6.37
C PHE A 75 4.30 7.60 7.50
N ALA A 76 4.69 8.84 7.84
CA ALA A 76 5.49 9.09 9.05
C ALA A 76 4.78 8.54 10.31
N TYR A 77 3.48 8.84 10.45
CA TYR A 77 2.65 8.34 11.54
C TYR A 77 2.50 6.81 11.54
N LEU A 78 2.19 6.22 10.39
CA LEU A 78 1.99 4.77 10.29
C LEU A 78 3.28 3.98 10.54
N LYS A 79 4.44 4.48 10.07
CA LYS A 79 5.75 3.87 10.33
C LYS A 79 6.23 4.05 11.77
N ASP A 80 5.78 5.10 12.47
CA ASP A 80 6.01 5.25 13.91
C ASP A 80 5.22 4.21 14.72
N LYS A 81 3.91 4.07 14.42
CA LYS A 81 3.03 3.14 15.15
C LYS A 81 3.21 1.68 14.78
N LEU A 82 3.58 1.39 13.53
CA LEU A 82 3.78 0.05 12.99
C LEU A 82 5.17 -0.02 12.30
N PRO A 83 6.26 -0.06 13.08
CA PRO A 83 7.61 0.08 12.54
C PRO A 83 8.04 -1.08 11.65
N TYR A 84 7.43 -2.26 11.82
CA TYR A 84 7.81 -3.47 11.09
C TYR A 84 6.58 -4.19 10.55
N PRO A 85 6.64 -4.79 9.34
CA PRO A 85 5.63 -5.72 8.88
C PRO A 85 5.49 -6.93 9.81
N TYR A 86 4.26 -7.36 10.05
CA TYR A 86 3.95 -8.51 10.90
C TYR A 86 4.57 -9.81 10.37
N ASP A 87 4.59 -9.99 9.05
CA ASP A 87 5.03 -11.21 8.39
C ASP A 87 6.52 -11.22 8.00
N ASP A 88 7.17 -10.05 7.96
CA ASP A 88 8.60 -9.92 7.64
C ASP A 88 9.19 -8.68 8.35
N PRO A 89 9.63 -8.82 9.61
CA PRO A 89 10.05 -7.68 10.41
C PRO A 89 11.50 -7.23 10.16
N PHE A 90 12.28 -7.96 9.36
CA PHE A 90 13.73 -7.74 9.23
C PHE A 90 14.15 -7.23 7.84
N THR A 91 13.39 -7.55 6.79
CA THR A 91 13.80 -7.23 5.42
C THR A 91 13.41 -5.81 5.03
N LEU A 92 14.40 -4.95 4.81
CA LEU A 92 14.19 -3.63 4.19
C LEU A 92 14.44 -3.66 2.67
N MET A 93 15.67 -3.97 2.26
CA MET A 93 16.04 -4.00 0.84
C MET A 93 17.19 -4.97 0.62
N THR A 94 17.14 -5.75 -0.45
CA THR A 94 18.21 -6.70 -0.81
C THR A 94 19.36 -6.01 -1.53
N ASP A 95 19.06 -5.16 -2.52
CA ASP A 95 20.06 -4.36 -3.23
C ASP A 95 19.99 -2.91 -2.72
N PRO A 96 21.04 -2.40 -2.05
CA PRO A 96 21.05 -1.05 -1.51
C PRO A 96 20.91 0.05 -2.58
N LYS A 97 21.17 -0.25 -3.86
CA LYS A 97 21.00 0.70 -4.97
C LYS A 97 19.57 1.18 -5.16
N PHE A 98 18.59 0.43 -4.67
CA PHE A 98 17.18 0.85 -4.72
C PHE A 98 16.80 1.83 -3.59
N ILE A 99 17.69 2.07 -2.63
CA ILE A 99 17.46 3.06 -1.57
C ILE A 99 17.95 4.42 -2.10
N ILE A 100 17.00 5.21 -2.61
CA ILE A 100 17.27 6.51 -3.23
C ILE A 100 16.75 7.70 -2.41
N TRP A 101 16.21 7.45 -1.22
CA TRP A 101 15.69 8.46 -0.31
C TRP A 101 16.65 8.73 0.85
N SER A 102 16.48 9.87 1.51
CA SER A 102 17.24 10.28 2.68
C SER A 102 16.37 11.11 3.62
N PRO A 103 16.48 10.97 4.96
CA PRO A 103 17.28 9.95 5.66
C PRO A 103 16.66 8.56 5.52
N VAL A 104 17.49 7.52 5.66
CA VAL A 104 17.04 6.12 5.71
C VAL A 104 16.75 5.75 7.16
N ARG A 105 15.59 5.13 7.42
CA ARG A 105 15.14 4.70 8.75
C ARG A 105 14.85 3.21 8.75
N ARG A 106 14.99 2.57 9.92
CA ARG A 106 14.70 1.14 10.11
C ARG A 106 13.24 0.77 9.86
N SER A 107 12.33 1.73 10.01
CA SER A 107 10.89 1.54 9.82
C SER A 107 10.41 1.84 8.41
N ASP A 108 11.30 2.23 7.49
CA ASP A 108 10.94 2.60 6.12
C ASP A 108 10.14 1.51 5.39
N VAL A 109 9.27 1.94 4.48
CA VAL A 109 8.58 1.04 3.56
C VAL A 109 9.63 0.40 2.64
N ALA A 110 9.63 -0.92 2.57
CA ALA A 110 10.61 -1.71 1.82
C ALA A 110 10.38 -1.67 0.31
N TRP A 111 9.11 -1.67 -0.14
CA TRP A 111 8.78 -1.72 -1.56
C TRP A 111 7.31 -1.32 -1.84
N ASN A 112 6.95 -1.29 -3.11
CA ASN A 112 5.57 -1.21 -3.57
C ASN A 112 4.69 -2.30 -2.93
N PHE A 113 3.45 -1.94 -2.62
CA PHE A 113 2.42 -2.82 -2.06
C PHE A 113 2.74 -3.36 -0.65
N GLU A 114 3.36 -2.58 0.22
CA GLU A 114 3.10 -2.75 1.66
C GLU A 114 1.69 -2.27 2.02
N LYS A 115 1.12 -2.83 3.08
CA LYS A 115 -0.26 -2.55 3.49
C LYS A 115 -0.32 -2.20 4.96
N PHE A 116 -1.15 -1.22 5.29
CA PHE A 116 -1.47 -0.83 6.65
C PHE A 116 -2.97 -1.03 6.84
N LEU A 117 -3.35 -1.79 7.86
CA LEU A 117 -4.73 -1.96 8.27
C LEU A 117 -4.98 -1.08 9.50
N ILE A 118 -6.02 -0.27 9.42
CA ILE A 118 -6.43 0.70 10.44
C ILE A 118 -7.80 0.28 10.97
N GLY A 119 -7.97 0.37 12.28
CA GLY A 119 -9.23 0.08 12.97
C GLY A 119 -10.31 1.14 12.71
N PRO A 120 -11.59 0.83 13.00
CA PRO A 120 -12.69 1.78 12.82
C PRO A 120 -12.53 3.11 13.57
N GLU A 121 -11.83 3.10 14.71
CA GLU A 121 -11.56 4.28 15.54
C GLU A 121 -10.29 5.06 15.10
N GLY A 122 -9.68 4.69 13.97
CA GLY A 122 -8.47 5.34 13.45
C GLY A 122 -7.14 4.79 13.98
N GLU A 123 -7.18 3.81 14.88
CA GLU A 123 -5.97 3.22 15.47
C GLU A 123 -5.27 2.25 14.49
N PRO A 124 -3.95 2.38 14.27
CA PRO A 124 -3.20 1.42 13.45
C PRO A 124 -3.25 0.02 14.05
N PHE A 125 -3.65 -0.97 13.25
CA PHE A 125 -3.86 -2.33 13.72
C PHE A 125 -2.71 -3.27 13.32
N ARG A 126 -2.33 -3.28 12.03
CA ARG A 126 -1.28 -4.18 11.52
C ARG A 126 -0.68 -3.66 10.22
N ARG A 127 0.63 -3.89 10.04
CA ARG A 127 1.37 -3.65 8.79
C ARG A 127 1.73 -4.99 8.16
N TYR A 128 1.65 -5.08 6.83
CA TYR A 128 1.95 -6.29 6.06
C TYR A 128 2.98 -5.98 4.97
N SER A 129 3.88 -6.91 4.75
CA SER A 129 5.00 -6.75 3.83
C SER A 129 4.54 -6.73 2.36
N ARG A 130 5.46 -6.34 1.47
CA ARG A 130 5.26 -6.39 0.00
C ARG A 130 4.89 -7.78 -0.52
N THR A 131 5.34 -8.84 0.15
CA THR A 131 5.12 -10.23 -0.25
C THR A 131 3.80 -10.79 0.28
N PHE A 132 3.25 -10.21 1.34
CA PHE A 132 1.97 -10.63 1.91
C PHE A 132 0.83 -10.47 0.88
N PRO A 133 0.12 -11.55 0.51
CA PRO A 133 -1.01 -11.45 -0.41
C PRO A 133 -2.11 -10.56 0.16
N THR A 134 -2.57 -9.57 -0.60
CA THR A 134 -3.61 -8.62 -0.15
C THR A 134 -4.88 -9.36 0.31
N ILE A 135 -5.29 -10.40 -0.41
CA ILE A 135 -6.49 -11.18 -0.06
C ILE A 135 -6.40 -11.84 1.33
N ASN A 136 -5.20 -12.17 1.80
CA ASN A 136 -4.98 -12.80 3.10
C ASN A 136 -5.15 -11.82 4.28
N ILE A 137 -5.41 -10.54 4.00
CA ILE A 137 -5.77 -9.53 5.01
C ILE A 137 -7.25 -9.68 5.42
N GLU A 138 -8.08 -10.39 4.63
CA GLU A 138 -9.51 -10.56 4.88
C GLU A 138 -9.86 -11.04 6.30
N PRO A 139 -9.20 -12.05 6.90
CA PRO A 139 -9.51 -12.50 8.26
C PRO A 139 -9.33 -11.39 9.30
N ASP A 140 -8.30 -10.56 9.16
CA ASP A 140 -8.07 -9.42 10.05
C ASP A 140 -9.10 -8.30 9.84
N ILE A 141 -9.53 -8.08 8.60
CA ILE A 141 -10.65 -7.17 8.28
C ILE A 141 -11.93 -7.66 8.95
N LYS A 142 -12.29 -8.94 8.81
CA LYS A 142 -13.44 -9.54 9.48
C LYS A 142 -13.37 -9.40 11.00
N ARG A 143 -12.18 -9.61 11.58
CA ARG A 143 -11.91 -9.42 13.02
C ARG A 143 -12.22 -8.00 13.47
N LEU A 144 -11.74 -6.99 12.74
CA LEU A 144 -12.00 -5.57 13.07
C LEU A 144 -13.46 -5.18 12.87
N LEU A 145 -14.12 -5.76 11.87
CA LEU A 145 -15.53 -5.54 11.60
C LEU A 145 -16.46 -6.32 12.53
N LYS A 146 -15.92 -7.18 13.40
CA LYS A 146 -16.68 -8.09 14.28
C LYS A 146 -17.68 -8.95 13.50
N VAL A 147 -17.25 -9.46 12.34
CA VAL A 147 -18.04 -10.35 11.47
C VAL A 147 -17.39 -11.72 11.49
N ALA A 148 -18.20 -12.77 11.60
CA ALA A 148 -17.75 -14.16 11.50
C ALA A 148 -17.29 -14.52 10.08
#